data_AF-A0A2W4WTI3-F1
#
_entry.id   AF-A0A2W4WTI3-F1
#
_cell.length_a   1.000
_cell.length_b   1.000
_cell.length_c   1.000
_cell.angle_alpha   90.00
_cell.angle_beta   90.00
_cell.angle_gamma   90.00
#
_symmetry.space_group_name_H-M   'P 1'
#
loop_
_entity.id
_entity.type
_entity.pdbx_description
1 polymer ?
#
loop_
_entity_poly.entity_id
_entity_poly.type
_entity_poly.pdbx_seq_one_letter_code
_entity_poly.pdbx_strand_id
1 'polypeptide(L)'
;MGQKDIKLLWGRSGNRCAICKIELTQDASSTNSTFTFGEQAHIVGEKEDAPRGKSQLDQKERDSYHNLILLCPNHHTTIDRNESDWSIEKLHQIKSTHELWVTEKLSETIDRVKLAKSTILAGIVDNAVTLCNLDNWHGWTSFALATDPQWSRDLPENTYKFRQKVISTIWPKEFDEFKRATITLSILLNQAAQTFMENSDLQGDSYIPFKFYKRIDPNPNYADDVKRYEQWLERCYSTIYEATKAANWFADVVRDYVNPMFFVEEGKFIIEQGMKSITDLNYYSELLEFTEEEKAKYPEKIFEIEDNALSR
;
A
#
# COMPACT_ATOMS: atom_id res chain seq x y z
N MET A 1 -17.75 -7.46 41.48
CA MET A 1 -17.28 -7.88 40.13
C MET A 1 -15.79 -7.64 39.94
N GLY A 2 -15.06 -8.59 39.34
CA GLY A 2 -13.62 -8.49 39.11
C GLY A 2 -13.24 -7.90 37.75
N GLN A 3 -12.07 -7.25 37.65
CA GLN A 3 -11.56 -6.67 36.39
C GLN A 3 -11.45 -7.70 35.25
N LYS A 4 -11.20 -8.98 35.58
CA LYS A 4 -11.14 -10.09 34.63
C LYS A 4 -12.50 -10.34 33.96
N ASP A 5 -13.58 -10.38 34.72
CA ASP A 5 -14.93 -10.63 34.21
C ASP A 5 -15.41 -9.51 33.29
N ILE A 6 -15.09 -8.25 33.65
CA ILE A 6 -15.36 -7.07 32.82
C ILE A 6 -14.65 -7.21 31.47
N LYS A 7 -13.36 -7.53 31.45
CA LYS A 7 -12.59 -7.71 30.20
C LYS A 7 -13.15 -8.84 29.34
N LEU A 8 -13.55 -9.96 29.95
CA LEU A 8 -14.17 -11.07 29.24
C LEU A 8 -15.52 -10.66 28.62
N LEU A 9 -16.36 -9.98 29.39
CA LEU A 9 -17.68 -9.54 28.93
C LEU A 9 -17.57 -8.57 27.76
N TRP A 10 -16.81 -7.48 27.92
CA TRP A 10 -16.64 -6.47 26.88
C TRP A 10 -15.94 -7.01 25.65
N GLY A 11 -14.88 -7.82 25.83
CA GLY A 11 -14.15 -8.44 24.73
C GLY A 11 -14.99 -9.40 23.90
N ARG A 12 -15.77 -10.27 24.55
CA ARG A 12 -16.63 -11.26 23.85
C ARG A 12 -17.90 -10.65 23.26
N SER A 13 -18.39 -9.56 23.85
CA SER A 13 -19.54 -8.81 23.31
C SER A 13 -19.15 -7.87 22.17
N GLY A 14 -17.86 -7.70 21.88
CA GLY A 14 -17.37 -6.93 20.73
C GLY A 14 -17.79 -5.45 20.73
N ASN A 15 -17.91 -4.83 21.91
CA ASN A 15 -18.44 -3.46 22.06
C ASN A 15 -19.85 -3.25 21.45
N ARG A 16 -20.72 -4.26 21.53
CA ARG A 16 -22.05 -4.20 20.94
C ARG A 16 -23.09 -4.68 21.95
N CYS A 17 -24.26 -4.04 21.97
CA CYS A 17 -25.38 -4.49 22.79
C CYS A 17 -25.81 -5.90 22.37
N ALA A 18 -26.01 -6.80 23.33
CA ALA A 18 -26.37 -8.19 23.03
C ALA A 18 -27.73 -8.34 22.31
N ILE A 19 -28.61 -7.33 22.41
CA ILE A 19 -29.92 -7.34 21.75
C ILE A 19 -29.87 -6.56 20.42
N CYS A 20 -29.68 -5.23 20.45
CA CYS A 20 -29.79 -4.41 19.24
C CYS A 20 -28.49 -4.20 18.46
N LYS A 21 -27.36 -4.72 18.95
CA LYS A 21 -26.03 -4.57 18.33
C LYS A 21 -25.59 -3.11 18.13
N ILE A 22 -26.16 -2.15 18.86
CA ILE A 22 -25.60 -0.78 18.87
C ILE A 22 -24.21 -0.80 19.53
N GLU A 23 -23.32 0.05 19.04
CA GLU A 23 -22.05 0.40 19.68
C GLU A 23 -22.28 0.84 21.13
N LEU A 24 -21.38 0.51 22.06
CA LEU A 24 -21.55 0.80 23.50
C LEU A 24 -20.48 1.73 24.09
N THR A 25 -19.55 2.16 23.26
CA THR A 25 -18.61 3.25 23.53
C THR A 25 -18.78 4.34 22.49
N GLN A 26 -18.44 5.56 22.85
CA GLN A 26 -18.41 6.68 21.92
C GLN A 26 -17.03 7.32 21.91
N ASP A 27 -16.50 7.56 20.71
CA ASP A 27 -15.23 8.24 20.51
C ASP A 27 -15.37 9.76 20.53
N ALA A 28 -14.31 10.42 20.97
CA ALA A 28 -14.23 11.87 21.15
C ALA A 28 -14.41 12.68 19.85
N SER A 29 -14.36 12.03 18.68
CA SER A 29 -14.58 12.68 17.37
C SER A 29 -16.01 13.21 17.19
N SER A 30 -16.96 12.76 18.01
CA SER A 30 -18.39 13.12 17.92
C SER A 30 -18.91 13.95 19.10
N THR A 31 -18.25 13.88 20.25
CA THR A 31 -18.51 14.66 21.47
C THR A 31 -17.18 14.87 22.17
N ASN A 32 -16.90 16.01 22.81
CA ASN A 32 -15.58 16.33 23.42
C ASN A 32 -15.11 15.39 24.57
N SER A 33 -15.64 14.18 24.70
CA SER A 33 -15.31 13.18 25.71
C SER A 33 -15.54 11.75 25.20
N THR A 34 -14.58 10.85 25.44
CA THR A 34 -14.78 9.40 25.28
C THR A 34 -15.50 8.86 26.50
N PHE A 35 -16.61 8.14 26.32
CA PHE A 35 -17.31 7.48 27.42
C PHE A 35 -17.96 6.16 27.01
N THR A 36 -18.10 5.27 27.99
CA THR A 36 -18.84 4.01 27.86
C THR A 36 -20.27 4.22 28.33
N PHE A 37 -21.25 3.87 27.50
CA PHE A 37 -22.66 3.86 27.91
C PHE A 37 -23.26 2.45 27.94
N GLY A 38 -22.48 1.42 27.58
CA GLY A 38 -22.84 0.04 27.82
C GLY A 38 -22.92 -0.30 29.30
N GLU A 39 -23.91 -1.10 29.65
CA GLU A 39 -24.20 -1.53 31.01
C GLU A 39 -24.04 -3.06 31.13
N GLN A 40 -23.51 -3.47 32.28
CA GLN A 40 -23.17 -4.85 32.58
C GLN A 40 -24.31 -5.40 33.44
N ALA A 41 -25.34 -5.91 32.77
CA ALA A 41 -26.57 -6.33 33.41
C ALA A 41 -26.44 -7.73 34.00
N HIS A 42 -26.92 -7.91 35.22
CA HIS A 42 -27.04 -9.21 35.85
C HIS A 42 -28.20 -10.00 35.23
N ILE A 43 -27.92 -11.23 34.79
CA ILE A 43 -28.95 -12.17 34.30
C ILE A 43 -29.78 -12.65 35.50
N VAL A 44 -29.10 -13.16 36.53
CA VAL A 44 -29.66 -13.35 37.88
C VAL A 44 -29.26 -12.14 38.72
N GLY A 45 -30.23 -11.34 39.18
CA GLY A 45 -30.01 -10.05 39.83
C GLY A 45 -29.00 -10.07 40.97
N GLU A 46 -28.37 -8.92 41.26
CA GLU A 46 -27.29 -8.84 42.28
C GLU A 46 -27.76 -9.23 43.70
N LYS A 47 -29.04 -9.00 44.02
CA LYS A 47 -29.65 -9.22 45.34
C LYS A 47 -30.94 -10.03 45.24
N GLU A 48 -31.45 -10.52 46.36
CA GLU A 48 -32.67 -11.33 46.40
C GLU A 48 -33.93 -10.57 45.98
N ASP A 49 -33.98 -9.26 46.24
CA ASP A 49 -35.06 -8.34 45.87
C ASP A 49 -34.88 -7.71 44.48
N ALA A 50 -33.77 -8.00 43.80
CA ALA A 50 -33.51 -7.54 42.44
C ALA A 50 -34.24 -8.40 41.39
N PRO A 51 -34.38 -7.92 40.14
CA PRO A 51 -34.96 -8.70 39.06
C PRO A 51 -34.28 -10.06 38.89
N ARG A 52 -35.08 -11.14 38.87
CA ARG A 52 -34.58 -12.53 38.83
C ARG A 52 -33.62 -12.86 39.99
N GLY A 53 -33.78 -12.19 41.15
CA GLY A 53 -32.87 -12.27 42.29
C GLY A 53 -32.97 -13.57 43.11
N LYS A 54 -34.12 -14.24 43.09
CA LYS A 54 -34.37 -15.49 43.81
C LYS A 54 -33.60 -16.66 43.17
N SER A 55 -32.41 -16.94 43.70
CA SER A 55 -31.49 -17.93 43.16
C SER A 55 -30.52 -18.44 44.24
N GLN A 56 -30.01 -19.66 44.05
CA GLN A 56 -29.00 -20.28 44.91
C GLN A 56 -27.58 -19.75 44.65
N LEU A 57 -27.40 -18.89 43.63
CA LEU A 57 -26.09 -18.32 43.32
C LEU A 57 -25.56 -17.46 44.47
N ASP A 58 -24.30 -17.69 44.84
CA ASP A 58 -23.59 -16.82 45.77
C ASP A 58 -23.19 -15.48 45.12
N GLN A 59 -22.70 -14.53 45.91
CA GLN A 59 -22.33 -13.20 45.40
C GLN A 59 -21.22 -13.25 44.34
N LYS A 60 -20.28 -14.20 44.46
CA LYS A 60 -19.16 -14.34 43.52
C LYS A 60 -19.65 -14.88 42.17
N GLU A 61 -20.60 -15.80 42.20
CA GLU A 61 -21.25 -16.34 41.00
C GLU A 61 -22.13 -15.29 40.32
N ARG A 62 -22.87 -14.49 41.10
CA ARG A 62 -23.68 -13.38 40.58
C ARG A 62 -22.82 -12.33 39.86
N ASP A 63 -21.64 -12.04 40.39
CA ASP A 63 -20.69 -11.08 39.83
C ASP A 63 -19.78 -11.65 38.72
N SER A 64 -19.94 -12.93 38.36
CA SER A 64 -19.11 -13.57 37.35
C SER A 64 -19.54 -13.21 35.93
N TYR A 65 -18.59 -13.25 34.99
CA TYR A 65 -18.87 -13.06 33.56
C TYR A 65 -20.00 -13.96 33.03
N HIS A 66 -20.15 -15.16 33.59
CA HIS A 66 -21.18 -16.12 33.17
C HIS A 66 -22.60 -15.62 33.46
N ASN A 67 -22.78 -14.83 34.51
CA ASN A 67 -24.06 -14.25 34.91
C ASN A 67 -24.29 -12.83 34.38
N LEU A 68 -23.39 -12.30 33.54
CA LEU A 68 -23.49 -10.93 33.03
C LEU A 68 -23.77 -10.90 31.53
N ILE A 69 -24.61 -9.96 31.10
CA ILE A 69 -24.88 -9.66 29.70
C ILE A 69 -24.65 -8.17 29.45
N LEU A 70 -23.99 -7.83 28.34
CA LEU A 70 -23.68 -6.45 27.99
C LEU A 70 -24.81 -5.84 27.15
N LEU A 71 -25.40 -4.75 27.62
CA LEU A 71 -26.57 -4.12 27.01
C LEU A 71 -26.41 -2.60 26.90
N CYS A 72 -27.20 -1.97 26.04
CA CYS A 72 -27.40 -0.52 26.11
C CYS A 72 -28.43 -0.18 27.22
N PRO A 73 -28.47 1.07 27.71
CA PRO A 73 -29.34 1.45 28.82
C PRO A 73 -30.83 1.17 28.59
N ASN A 74 -31.28 1.32 27.34
CA ASN A 74 -32.66 1.01 26.95
C ASN A 74 -32.99 -0.47 27.16
N HIS A 75 -32.10 -1.36 26.71
CA HIS A 75 -32.32 -2.80 26.81
C HIS A 75 -32.11 -3.32 28.22
N HIS A 76 -31.16 -2.77 28.98
CA HIS A 76 -31.00 -3.10 30.39
C HIS A 76 -32.28 -2.75 31.17
N THR A 77 -32.78 -1.52 31.01
CA THR A 77 -34.06 -1.09 31.61
C THR A 77 -35.23 -1.99 31.18
N THR A 78 -35.27 -2.42 29.92
CA THR A 78 -36.34 -3.28 29.39
C THR A 78 -36.36 -4.65 30.06
N ILE A 79 -35.20 -5.28 30.25
CA ILE A 79 -35.14 -6.62 30.85
C ILE A 79 -35.46 -6.60 32.35
N ASP A 80 -35.12 -5.51 33.05
CA ASP A 80 -35.34 -5.39 34.48
C ASP A 80 -36.79 -5.02 34.83
N ARG A 81 -37.47 -4.27 33.96
CA ARG A 81 -38.88 -3.88 34.19
C ARG A 81 -39.89 -4.92 33.75
N ASN A 82 -39.48 -6.00 33.08
CA ASN A 82 -40.39 -7.01 32.54
C ASN A 82 -39.84 -8.43 32.72
N GLU A 83 -39.65 -8.84 33.98
CA GLU A 83 -39.09 -10.15 34.32
C GLU A 83 -39.85 -11.32 33.70
N SER A 84 -41.19 -11.21 33.56
CA SER A 84 -42.03 -12.25 32.96
C SER A 84 -41.66 -12.56 31.51
N ASP A 85 -41.29 -11.54 30.73
CA ASP A 85 -40.92 -11.71 29.32
C ASP A 85 -39.42 -11.98 29.13
N TRP A 86 -38.61 -11.84 30.18
CA TRP A 86 -37.16 -11.93 30.16
C TRP A 86 -36.65 -12.89 31.23
N SER A 87 -36.92 -14.19 31.04
CA SER A 87 -36.41 -15.24 31.93
C SER A 87 -34.88 -15.36 31.89
N ILE A 88 -34.32 -15.99 32.93
CA ILE A 88 -32.88 -16.29 33.05
C ILE A 88 -32.37 -17.04 31.82
N GLU A 89 -33.10 -18.06 31.38
CA GLU A 89 -32.74 -18.92 30.24
C GLU A 89 -32.70 -18.11 28.95
N LYS A 90 -33.70 -17.25 28.74
CA LYS A 90 -33.77 -16.37 27.56
C LYS A 90 -32.57 -15.42 27.50
N LEU A 91 -32.18 -14.82 28.62
CA LEU A 91 -31.03 -13.92 28.68
C LEU A 91 -29.71 -14.65 28.44
N HIS A 92 -29.53 -15.86 28.99
CA HIS A 92 -28.37 -16.70 28.66
C HIS A 92 -28.32 -17.08 27.17
N GLN A 93 -29.47 -17.37 26.55
CA GLN A 93 -29.57 -17.65 25.12
C GLN A 93 -29.18 -16.43 24.27
N ILE A 94 -29.62 -15.23 24.66
CA ILE A 94 -29.28 -13.98 23.96
C ILE A 94 -27.79 -13.70 24.07
N LYS A 95 -27.21 -13.82 25.26
CA LYS A 95 -25.75 -13.68 25.48
C LYS A 95 -24.99 -14.64 24.57
N SER A 96 -25.35 -15.93 24.60
CA SER A 96 -24.64 -16.97 23.85
C SER A 96 -24.75 -16.75 22.33
N THR A 97 -25.95 -16.45 21.83
CA THR A 97 -26.18 -16.13 20.42
C THR A 97 -25.40 -14.89 19.99
N HIS A 98 -25.34 -13.86 20.84
CA HIS A 98 -24.61 -12.64 20.54
C HIS A 98 -23.10 -12.86 20.47
N GLU A 99 -22.51 -13.53 21.46
CA GLU A 99 -21.07 -13.75 21.51
C GLU A 99 -20.61 -14.71 20.40
N LEU A 100 -21.47 -15.66 20.00
CA LEU A 100 -21.25 -16.46 18.80
C LEU A 100 -21.23 -15.59 17.53
N TRP A 101 -22.23 -14.72 17.36
CA TRP A 101 -22.27 -13.76 16.23
C TRP A 101 -21.04 -12.86 16.18
N VAL A 102 -20.52 -12.37 17.32
CA VAL A 102 -19.27 -11.58 17.37
C VAL A 102 -18.10 -12.43 16.88
N THR A 103 -18.00 -13.66 17.39
CA THR A 103 -16.91 -14.59 17.01
C THR A 103 -16.95 -14.90 15.52
N GLU A 104 -18.13 -15.21 14.98
CA GLU A 104 -18.34 -15.46 13.55
C GLU A 104 -17.91 -14.26 12.72
N LYS A 105 -18.38 -13.04 13.05
CA LYS A 105 -18.00 -11.83 12.32
C LYS A 105 -16.51 -11.55 12.35
N LEU A 106 -15.85 -11.71 13.50
CA LEU A 106 -14.40 -11.54 13.60
C LEU A 106 -13.62 -12.64 12.88
N SER A 107 -14.14 -13.88 12.87
CA SER A 107 -13.51 -15.02 12.18
C SER A 107 -13.69 -15.00 10.65
N GLU A 108 -14.81 -14.48 10.15
CA GLU A 108 -15.06 -14.21 8.72
C GLU A 108 -14.11 -13.13 8.16
N THR A 109 -13.44 -12.35 9.02
CA THR A 109 -12.68 -11.15 8.61
C THR A 109 -11.25 -11.44 8.13
N ILE A 110 -10.68 -12.64 8.33
CA ILE A 110 -9.39 -13.00 7.73
C ILE A 110 -9.61 -13.94 6.55
N ASP A 111 -10.01 -13.36 5.42
CA ASP A 111 -9.84 -14.02 4.13
C ASP A 111 -8.34 -14.18 3.87
N ARG A 112 -7.80 -15.34 4.23
CA ARG A 112 -6.37 -15.68 4.08
C ARG A 112 -5.92 -15.59 2.62
N VAL A 113 -6.83 -15.84 1.67
CA VAL A 113 -6.54 -15.74 0.24
C VAL A 113 -6.41 -14.27 -0.15
N LYS A 114 -7.34 -13.41 0.30
CA LYS A 114 -7.25 -11.97 0.09
C LYS A 114 -6.00 -11.37 0.75
N LEU A 115 -5.70 -11.76 1.99
CA LEU A 115 -4.50 -11.31 2.70
C LEU A 115 -3.21 -11.71 1.98
N ALA A 116 -3.12 -12.96 1.51
CA ALA A 116 -1.98 -13.43 0.73
C ALA A 116 -1.80 -12.62 -0.57
N LYS A 117 -2.90 -12.34 -1.29
CA LYS A 117 -2.87 -11.50 -2.49
C LYS A 117 -2.38 -10.08 -2.20
N SER A 118 -2.94 -9.42 -1.17
CA SER A 118 -2.51 -8.08 -0.76
C SER A 118 -1.03 -8.06 -0.32
N THR A 119 -0.55 -9.11 0.33
CA THR A 119 0.85 -9.23 0.75
C THR A 119 1.80 -9.31 -0.45
N ILE A 120 1.42 -10.02 -1.52
CA ILE A 120 2.20 -10.08 -2.75
C ILE A 120 2.31 -8.69 -3.39
N LEU A 121 1.18 -7.98 -3.51
CA LEU A 121 1.17 -6.64 -4.10
C LEU A 121 2.02 -5.66 -3.29
N ALA A 122 1.85 -5.63 -1.97
CA ALA A 122 2.65 -4.79 -1.07
C ALA A 122 4.16 -5.08 -1.22
N GLY A 123 4.54 -6.36 -1.25
CA GLY A 123 5.95 -6.74 -1.46
C GLY A 123 6.51 -6.25 -2.80
N ILE A 124 5.71 -6.22 -3.87
CA ILE A 124 6.14 -5.65 -5.16
C ILE A 124 6.32 -4.14 -5.07
N VAL A 125 5.41 -3.44 -4.39
CA VAL A 125 5.51 -1.99 -4.15
C VAL A 125 6.78 -1.66 -3.38
N ASP A 126 7.05 -2.38 -2.28
CA ASP A 126 8.24 -2.15 -1.46
C ASP A 126 9.53 -2.37 -2.26
N ASN A 127 9.57 -3.42 -3.09
CA ASN A 127 10.70 -3.67 -3.97
C ASN A 127 10.85 -2.57 -5.03
N ALA A 128 9.76 -2.07 -5.60
CA ALA A 128 9.80 -0.97 -6.57
C ALA A 128 10.38 0.29 -5.91
N VAL A 129 9.85 0.68 -4.74
CA VAL A 129 10.34 1.86 -4.00
C VAL A 129 11.83 1.73 -3.67
N THR A 130 12.22 0.61 -3.08
CA THR A 130 13.59 0.42 -2.58
C THR A 130 14.61 0.22 -3.70
N LEU A 131 14.32 -0.65 -4.67
CA LEU A 131 15.30 -0.99 -5.72
C LEU A 131 15.34 0.04 -6.85
N CYS A 132 14.25 0.74 -7.10
CA CYS A 132 14.17 1.75 -8.16
C CYS A 132 14.24 3.19 -7.64
N ASN A 133 14.46 3.36 -6.33
CA ASN A 133 14.67 4.66 -5.68
C ASN A 133 13.51 5.63 -5.98
N LEU A 134 12.25 5.14 -5.88
CA LEU A 134 11.06 5.94 -6.19
C LEU A 134 10.88 7.09 -5.19
N ASP A 135 11.27 6.88 -3.94
CA ASP A 135 11.26 7.87 -2.86
C ASP A 135 12.21 9.05 -3.10
N ASN A 136 13.20 8.89 -3.97
CA ASN A 136 14.09 9.96 -4.40
C ASN A 136 14.08 10.14 -5.93
N TRP A 137 12.92 9.92 -6.57
CA TRP A 137 12.80 9.94 -8.03
C TRP A 137 13.35 11.24 -8.65
N HIS A 138 12.87 12.38 -8.17
CA HIS A 138 13.30 13.70 -8.65
C HIS A 138 14.81 13.90 -8.46
N GLY A 139 15.35 13.51 -7.30
CA GLY A 139 16.76 13.66 -7.00
C GLY A 139 17.65 12.89 -7.98
N TRP A 140 17.46 11.58 -8.12
CA TRP A 140 18.34 10.79 -8.99
C TRP A 140 18.12 11.07 -10.49
N THR A 141 16.87 11.32 -10.92
CA THR A 141 16.60 11.63 -12.34
C THR A 141 17.17 12.98 -12.76
N SER A 142 17.24 13.97 -11.86
CA SER A 142 17.91 15.25 -12.16
C SER A 142 19.39 15.07 -12.52
N PHE A 143 20.10 14.18 -11.81
CA PHE A 143 21.49 13.82 -12.16
C PHE A 143 21.57 12.98 -13.43
N ALA A 144 20.60 12.09 -13.66
CA ALA A 144 20.58 11.24 -14.85
C ALA A 144 20.23 12.01 -16.15
N LEU A 145 19.59 13.17 -16.04
CA LEU A 145 19.19 14.06 -17.14
C LEU A 145 20.08 15.31 -17.27
N ALA A 146 21.11 15.44 -16.44
CA ALA A 146 22.08 16.53 -16.53
C ALA A 146 22.96 16.41 -17.78
N THR A 147 23.57 17.52 -18.24
CA THR A 147 24.49 17.54 -19.39
C THR A 147 25.64 16.53 -19.27
N ASP A 148 26.12 16.33 -18.05
CA ASP A 148 27.05 15.27 -17.68
C ASP A 148 26.34 14.32 -16.71
N PRO A 149 25.55 13.37 -17.25
CA PRO A 149 24.66 12.56 -16.44
C PRO A 149 25.42 11.62 -15.52
N GLN A 150 24.83 11.29 -14.38
CA GLN A 150 25.42 10.37 -13.40
C GLN A 150 24.37 9.41 -12.86
N TRP A 151 24.76 8.15 -12.71
CA TRP A 151 23.95 7.12 -12.07
C TRP A 151 24.72 6.57 -10.88
N SER A 152 24.05 6.35 -9.75
CA SER A 152 24.69 5.68 -8.63
C SER A 152 25.10 4.26 -9.02
N ARG A 153 26.22 3.78 -8.42
CA ARG A 153 26.78 2.44 -8.66
C ARG A 153 25.74 1.31 -8.59
N ASP A 154 24.80 1.38 -7.66
CA ASP A 154 23.90 0.27 -7.38
C ASP A 154 22.63 0.27 -8.27
N LEU A 155 22.27 1.41 -8.87
CA LEU A 155 20.99 1.56 -9.56
C LEU A 155 20.81 0.63 -10.77
N PRO A 156 21.83 0.42 -11.64
CA PRO A 156 21.71 -0.55 -12.73
C PRO A 156 21.46 -1.98 -12.26
N GLU A 157 22.14 -2.43 -11.20
CA GLU A 157 21.94 -3.76 -10.64
C GLU A 157 20.58 -3.88 -9.94
N ASN A 158 20.15 -2.85 -9.20
CA ASN A 158 18.90 -2.86 -8.48
C ASN A 158 17.68 -2.86 -9.42
N THR A 159 17.70 -2.08 -10.51
CA THR A 159 16.64 -2.12 -11.53
C THR A 159 16.56 -3.50 -12.21
N TYR A 160 17.71 -4.16 -12.42
CA TYR A 160 17.74 -5.53 -12.91
C TYR A 160 17.14 -6.53 -11.90
N LYS A 161 17.49 -6.43 -10.62
CA LYS A 161 16.90 -7.26 -9.54
C LYS A 161 15.39 -7.05 -9.44
N PHE A 162 14.90 -5.81 -9.56
CA PHE A 162 13.48 -5.52 -9.59
C PHE A 162 12.79 -6.23 -10.76
N ARG A 163 13.37 -6.14 -11.97
CA ARG A 163 12.86 -6.85 -13.15
C ARG A 163 12.82 -8.36 -12.95
N GLN A 164 13.86 -8.97 -12.39
CA GLN A 164 13.87 -10.41 -12.09
C GLN A 164 12.74 -10.82 -11.15
N LYS A 165 12.50 -10.03 -10.08
CA LYS A 165 11.39 -10.27 -9.16
C LYS A 165 10.05 -10.21 -9.89
N VAL A 166 9.80 -9.15 -10.66
CA VAL A 166 8.56 -8.93 -11.42
C VAL A 166 8.28 -10.07 -12.40
N ILE A 167 9.30 -10.60 -13.09
CA ILE A 167 9.17 -11.75 -14.00
C ILE A 167 8.78 -13.03 -13.25
N SER A 168 9.34 -13.23 -12.06
CA SER A 168 9.08 -14.44 -11.25
C SER A 168 7.76 -14.39 -10.47
N THR A 169 7.07 -13.25 -10.44
CA THR A 169 5.85 -13.04 -9.64
C THR A 169 4.68 -13.86 -10.17
N ILE A 170 4.00 -14.55 -9.26
CA ILE A 170 2.71 -15.20 -9.54
C ILE A 170 1.60 -14.16 -9.33
N TRP A 171 1.10 -13.61 -10.44
CA TRP A 171 0.10 -12.54 -10.44
C TRP A 171 -1.32 -13.05 -10.15
N PRO A 172 -2.06 -12.44 -9.21
CA PRO A 172 -3.48 -12.71 -9.06
C PRO A 172 -4.25 -12.16 -10.27
N LYS A 173 -5.25 -12.90 -10.76
CA LYS A 173 -5.94 -12.62 -12.04
C LYS A 173 -6.74 -11.32 -12.01
N GLU A 174 -7.20 -10.91 -10.84
CA GLU A 174 -8.03 -9.72 -10.65
C GLU A 174 -7.26 -8.39 -10.69
N PHE A 175 -5.92 -8.42 -10.69
CA PHE A 175 -5.07 -7.21 -10.68
C PHE A 175 -4.31 -7.05 -12.01
N ASP A 176 -5.01 -7.15 -13.13
CA ASP A 176 -4.39 -7.10 -14.47
C ASP A 176 -3.69 -5.77 -14.73
N GLU A 177 -4.33 -4.65 -14.40
CA GLU A 177 -3.72 -3.33 -14.60
C GLU A 177 -2.47 -3.13 -13.73
N PHE A 178 -2.52 -3.55 -12.46
CA PHE A 178 -1.34 -3.53 -11.57
C PHE A 178 -0.20 -4.35 -12.14
N LYS A 179 -0.51 -5.55 -12.65
CA LYS A 179 0.47 -6.39 -13.34
C LYS A 179 1.08 -5.66 -14.54
N ARG A 180 0.26 -5.10 -15.44
CA ARG A 180 0.75 -4.42 -16.65
C ARG A 180 1.59 -3.19 -16.32
N ALA A 181 1.13 -2.35 -15.38
CA ALA A 181 1.87 -1.17 -14.93
C ALA A 181 3.23 -1.57 -14.31
N THR A 182 3.25 -2.59 -13.45
CA THR A 182 4.50 -3.08 -12.83
C THR A 182 5.47 -3.66 -13.85
N ILE A 183 4.99 -4.50 -14.78
CA ILE A 183 5.83 -5.08 -15.84
C ILE A 183 6.43 -3.96 -16.68
N THR A 184 5.60 -3.00 -17.10
CA THR A 184 6.01 -1.85 -17.92
C THR A 184 7.09 -1.03 -17.21
N LEU A 185 6.88 -0.67 -15.93
CA LEU A 185 7.87 0.03 -15.11
C LEU A 185 9.19 -0.74 -15.04
N SER A 186 9.12 -2.05 -14.76
CA SER A 186 10.32 -2.89 -14.61
C SER A 186 11.13 -3.01 -15.89
N ILE A 187 10.47 -3.03 -17.06
CA ILE A 187 11.15 -3.12 -18.35
C ILE A 187 11.78 -1.77 -18.69
N LEU A 188 11.01 -0.67 -18.62
CA LEU A 188 11.49 0.64 -19.05
C LEU A 188 12.61 1.18 -18.16
N LEU A 189 12.56 0.94 -16.84
CA LEU A 189 13.67 1.28 -15.94
C LEU A 189 14.93 0.47 -16.25
N ASN A 190 14.79 -0.83 -16.51
CA ASN A 190 15.93 -1.66 -16.85
C ASN A 190 16.52 -1.27 -18.22
N GLN A 191 15.68 -0.93 -19.20
CA GLN A 191 16.12 -0.42 -20.50
C GLN A 191 16.85 0.92 -20.37
N ALA A 192 16.38 1.83 -19.51
CA ALA A 192 17.08 3.08 -19.20
C ALA A 192 18.47 2.81 -18.61
N ALA A 193 18.55 1.89 -17.63
CA ALA A 193 19.82 1.48 -17.05
C ALA A 193 20.76 0.85 -18.09
N GLN A 194 20.29 -0.12 -18.88
CA GLN A 194 21.10 -0.78 -19.90
C GLN A 194 21.60 0.21 -20.96
N THR A 195 20.74 1.13 -21.42
CA THR A 195 21.10 2.16 -22.39
C THR A 195 22.22 3.05 -21.85
N PHE A 196 22.13 3.48 -20.59
CA PHE A 196 23.19 4.26 -19.95
C PHE A 196 24.49 3.46 -19.76
N MET A 197 24.39 2.17 -19.49
CA MET A 197 25.55 1.28 -19.34
C MET A 197 26.33 1.03 -20.64
N GLU A 198 25.74 1.26 -21.82
CA GLU A 198 26.41 1.05 -23.11
C GLU A 198 27.69 1.89 -23.29
N ASN A 199 27.70 3.12 -22.77
CA ASN A 199 28.82 4.06 -22.92
C ASN A 199 29.09 4.81 -21.60
N SER A 200 29.10 4.11 -20.48
CA SER A 200 29.51 4.68 -19.19
C SER A 200 30.59 3.85 -18.50
N ASP A 201 31.42 4.54 -17.71
CA ASP A 201 32.45 3.95 -16.88
C ASP A 201 32.18 4.29 -15.41
N LEU A 202 32.54 3.36 -14.53
CA LEU A 202 32.46 3.58 -13.09
C LEU A 202 33.62 4.47 -12.64
N GLN A 203 33.29 5.61 -12.02
CA GLN A 203 34.26 6.51 -11.39
C GLN A 203 33.81 6.84 -9.96
N GLY A 204 34.61 6.41 -8.98
CA GLY A 204 34.20 6.50 -7.57
C GLY A 204 32.94 5.66 -7.34
N ASP A 205 31.86 6.29 -6.90
CA ASP A 205 30.58 5.62 -6.61
C ASP A 205 29.48 5.91 -7.64
N SER A 206 29.85 6.47 -8.79
CA SER A 206 28.92 6.80 -9.86
C SER A 206 29.41 6.26 -11.20
N TYR A 207 28.47 5.80 -12.01
CA TYR A 207 28.67 5.64 -13.44
C TYR A 207 28.53 7.00 -14.12
N ILE A 208 29.51 7.34 -14.95
CA ILE A 208 29.51 8.58 -15.74
C ILE A 208 29.81 8.28 -17.21
N PRO A 209 29.38 9.13 -18.16
CA PRO A 209 29.61 8.91 -19.58
C PRO A 209 31.09 8.74 -19.93
N PHE A 210 31.37 7.69 -20.70
CA PHE A 210 32.64 7.51 -21.38
C PHE A 210 32.67 8.42 -22.62
N LYS A 211 33.31 9.59 -22.49
CA LYS A 211 33.46 10.58 -23.58
C LYS A 211 34.50 10.12 -24.62
N PHE A 212 34.17 9.05 -25.35
CA PHE A 212 35.09 8.39 -26.29
C PHE A 212 35.66 9.31 -27.37
N TYR A 213 34.94 10.38 -27.75
CA TYR A 213 35.42 11.39 -28.69
C TYR A 213 36.65 12.18 -28.21
N LYS A 214 36.93 12.20 -26.89
CA LYS A 214 38.10 12.85 -26.27
C LYS A 214 39.26 11.91 -25.96
N ARG A 215 39.18 10.62 -26.33
CA ARG A 215 40.15 9.60 -25.90
C ARG A 215 41.49 9.68 -26.63
N ILE A 216 41.47 10.06 -27.91
CA ILE A 216 42.65 10.14 -28.77
C ILE A 216 42.86 11.62 -29.12
N ASP A 217 44.08 12.11 -29.01
CA ASP A 217 44.43 13.48 -29.39
C ASP A 217 45.60 13.50 -30.39
N PRO A 218 45.40 13.96 -31.64
CA PRO A 218 44.11 14.38 -32.22
C PRO A 218 43.21 13.18 -32.58
N ASN A 219 41.90 13.27 -32.33
CA ASN A 219 40.94 12.27 -32.78
C ASN A 219 40.62 12.49 -34.28
N PRO A 220 40.99 11.57 -35.20
CA PRO A 220 40.73 11.73 -36.62
C PRO A 220 39.23 11.73 -36.98
N ASN A 221 38.37 11.16 -36.11
CA ASN A 221 36.93 11.03 -36.32
C ASN A 221 36.11 11.89 -35.32
N TYR A 222 36.69 12.97 -34.80
CA TYR A 222 36.11 13.76 -33.70
C TYR A 222 34.63 14.14 -33.93
N ALA A 223 34.31 14.66 -35.11
CA ALA A 223 32.94 15.11 -35.42
C ALA A 223 31.91 13.96 -35.41
N ASP A 224 32.27 12.81 -36.00
CA ASP A 224 31.39 11.63 -36.04
C ASP A 224 31.23 11.01 -34.64
N ASP A 225 32.30 10.97 -33.86
CA ASP A 225 32.25 10.47 -32.49
C ASP A 225 31.42 11.37 -31.56
N VAL A 226 31.50 12.71 -31.70
CA VAL A 226 30.63 13.64 -30.97
C VAL A 226 29.17 13.38 -31.32
N LYS A 227 28.84 13.23 -32.61
CA LYS A 227 27.47 12.93 -33.04
C LYS A 227 26.96 11.60 -32.46
N ARG A 228 27.78 10.55 -32.46
CA ARG A 228 27.42 9.25 -31.85
C ARG A 228 27.16 9.39 -30.35
N TYR A 229 27.96 10.20 -29.67
CA TYR A 229 27.80 10.46 -28.24
C TYR A 229 26.48 11.19 -27.95
N GLU A 230 26.17 12.25 -28.71
CA GLU A 230 24.91 13.01 -28.58
C GLU A 230 23.69 12.12 -28.83
N GLN A 231 23.73 11.25 -29.84
CA GLN A 231 22.65 10.29 -30.12
C GLN A 231 22.46 9.26 -29.00
N TRP A 232 23.55 8.78 -28.40
CA TRP A 232 23.46 7.89 -27.24
C TRP A 232 22.86 8.63 -26.02
N LEU A 233 23.26 9.88 -25.79
CA LEU A 233 22.75 10.70 -24.70
C LEU A 233 21.24 10.98 -24.85
N GLU A 234 20.79 11.30 -26.07
CA GLU A 234 19.36 11.47 -26.38
C GLU A 234 18.54 10.19 -26.09
N ARG A 235 19.08 9.01 -26.42
CA ARG A 235 18.45 7.73 -26.06
C ARG A 235 18.39 7.52 -24.54
N CYS A 236 19.44 7.89 -23.80
CA CYS A 236 19.43 7.83 -22.34
C CYS A 236 18.30 8.70 -21.75
N TYR A 237 18.12 9.92 -22.25
CA TYR A 237 17.06 10.80 -21.76
C TYR A 237 15.67 10.28 -22.12
N SER A 238 15.47 9.86 -23.37
CA SER A 238 14.20 9.31 -23.84
C SER A 238 13.74 8.10 -23.03
N THR A 239 14.67 7.20 -22.67
CA THR A 239 14.35 6.02 -21.84
C THR A 239 13.98 6.40 -20.40
N ILE A 240 14.60 7.44 -19.81
CA ILE A 240 14.17 7.98 -18.51
C ILE A 240 12.77 8.62 -18.60
N TYR A 241 12.44 9.28 -19.70
CA TYR A 241 11.11 9.88 -19.90
C TYR A 241 10.02 8.81 -19.93
N GLU A 242 10.22 7.74 -20.70
CA GLU A 242 9.28 6.62 -20.73
C GLU A 242 9.21 5.88 -19.38
N ALA A 243 10.35 5.72 -18.68
CA ALA A 243 10.36 5.15 -17.33
C ALA A 243 9.59 6.04 -16.32
N THR A 244 9.64 7.36 -16.47
CA THR A 244 8.88 8.30 -15.63
C THR A 244 7.38 8.18 -15.86
N LYS A 245 6.93 8.08 -17.13
CA LYS A 245 5.53 7.80 -17.43
C LYS A 245 5.05 6.51 -16.79
N ALA A 246 5.88 5.46 -16.85
CA ALA A 246 5.59 4.16 -16.24
C ALA A 246 5.56 4.22 -14.71
N ALA A 247 6.43 5.02 -14.09
CA ALA A 247 6.44 5.21 -12.64
C ALA A 247 5.16 5.91 -12.17
N ASN A 248 4.69 6.91 -12.91
CA ASN A 248 3.41 7.57 -12.62
C ASN A 248 2.21 6.64 -12.80
N TRP A 249 2.16 5.85 -13.88
CA TRP A 249 1.11 4.85 -14.05
C TRP A 249 1.12 3.80 -12.94
N PHE A 250 2.30 3.30 -12.57
CA PHE A 250 2.44 2.38 -11.44
C PHE A 250 1.93 2.99 -10.14
N ALA A 251 2.30 4.23 -9.81
CA ALA A 251 1.86 4.89 -8.59
C ALA A 251 0.34 5.09 -8.51
N ASP A 252 -0.32 5.43 -9.61
CA ASP A 252 -1.78 5.56 -9.64
C ASP A 252 -2.45 4.23 -9.32
N VAL A 253 -1.97 3.18 -9.97
CA VAL A 253 -2.51 1.83 -9.80
C VAL A 253 -2.21 1.29 -8.39
N VAL A 254 -1.10 1.67 -7.77
CA VAL A 254 -0.83 1.40 -6.35
C VAL A 254 -1.85 2.09 -5.45
N ARG A 255 -2.21 3.36 -5.72
CA ARG A 255 -3.22 4.10 -4.95
C ARG A 255 -4.60 3.45 -5.05
N ASP A 256 -4.94 2.94 -6.22
CA ASP A 256 -6.25 2.31 -6.47
C ASP A 256 -6.39 0.93 -5.82
N TYR A 257 -5.34 0.09 -5.87
CA TYR A 257 -5.44 -1.32 -5.48
C TYR A 257 -4.76 -1.69 -4.16
N VAL A 258 -3.79 -0.90 -3.68
CA VAL A 258 -2.90 -1.30 -2.57
C VAL A 258 -2.94 -0.31 -1.42
N ASN A 259 -2.59 0.95 -1.67
CA ASN A 259 -2.46 1.97 -0.64
C ASN A 259 -2.84 3.36 -1.18
N PRO A 260 -4.05 3.87 -0.87
CA PRO A 260 -4.48 5.20 -1.30
C PRO A 260 -3.57 6.35 -0.82
N MET A 261 -2.75 6.12 0.21
CA MET A 261 -1.81 7.10 0.76
C MET A 261 -0.41 7.05 0.12
N PHE A 262 -0.21 6.20 -0.90
CA PHE A 262 1.08 6.05 -1.56
C PHE A 262 1.53 7.37 -2.21
N PHE A 263 2.63 7.94 -1.71
CA PHE A 263 3.19 9.24 -2.13
C PHE A 263 2.12 10.35 -2.22
N VAL A 264 1.22 10.44 -1.24
CA VAL A 264 0.13 11.44 -1.28
C VAL A 264 0.63 12.86 -1.04
N GLU A 265 1.73 13.03 -0.28
CA GLU A 265 2.34 14.34 -0.02
C GLU A 265 3.26 14.78 -1.16
N GLU A 266 4.06 13.85 -1.69
CA GLU A 266 4.99 14.10 -2.80
C GLU A 266 4.26 14.21 -4.15
N GLY A 267 3.14 13.49 -4.31
CA GLY A 267 2.31 13.54 -5.51
C GLY A 267 2.83 12.69 -6.66
N LYS A 268 2.90 13.28 -7.86
CA LYS A 268 3.36 12.61 -9.08
C LYS A 268 4.88 12.74 -9.21
N PHE A 269 5.50 11.74 -9.83
CA PHE A 269 6.91 11.79 -10.17
C PHE A 269 7.14 12.78 -11.31
N ILE A 270 7.91 13.83 -11.02
CA ILE A 270 8.35 14.84 -12.01
C ILE A 270 9.83 14.65 -12.30
N ILE A 271 10.24 15.09 -13.49
CA ILE A 271 11.66 15.21 -13.86
C ILE A 271 12.03 16.68 -13.99
N GLU A 272 13.31 16.98 -13.84
CA GLU A 272 13.88 18.30 -14.08
C GLU A 272 14.91 18.22 -15.21
N GLN A 273 14.78 19.12 -16.18
CA GLN A 273 15.74 19.29 -17.26
C GLN A 273 16.42 20.65 -17.12
N GLY A 274 17.75 20.65 -17.10
CA GLY A 274 18.55 21.87 -17.20
C GLY A 274 18.92 22.19 -18.64
N MET A 275 19.11 23.48 -18.94
CA MET A 275 19.69 24.02 -20.18
C MET A 275 19.24 23.35 -21.49
N LYS A 276 18.03 23.69 -21.97
CA LYS A 276 17.54 23.29 -23.31
C LYS A 276 18.32 23.94 -24.47
N SER A 277 19.14 24.96 -24.19
CA SER A 277 19.98 25.69 -25.13
C SER A 277 21.16 26.34 -24.40
N ILE A 278 22.26 26.65 -25.12
CA ILE A 278 23.39 27.43 -24.58
C ILE A 278 22.98 28.85 -24.13
N THR A 279 21.83 29.34 -24.60
CA THR A 279 21.25 30.64 -24.23
C THR A 279 20.16 30.54 -23.17
N ASP A 280 19.73 29.33 -22.82
CA ASP A 280 18.64 29.09 -21.88
C ASP A 280 19.19 28.40 -20.64
N LEU A 281 19.47 29.17 -19.60
CA LEU A 281 19.99 28.68 -18.32
C LEU A 281 18.88 28.25 -17.34
N ASN A 282 17.63 28.18 -17.81
CA ASN A 282 16.52 27.81 -16.95
C ASN A 282 16.43 26.29 -16.75
N TYR A 283 15.84 25.93 -15.61
CA TYR A 283 15.43 24.58 -15.29
C TYR A 283 13.94 24.44 -15.49
N TYR A 284 13.52 23.33 -16.09
CA TYR A 284 12.11 23.03 -16.37
C TYR A 284 11.71 21.74 -15.68
N SER A 285 10.66 21.80 -14.86
CA SER A 285 10.00 20.61 -14.33
C SER A 285 8.95 20.12 -15.33
N GLU A 286 8.95 18.82 -15.61
CA GLU A 286 7.99 18.19 -16.50
C GLU A 286 7.29 17.02 -15.79
N LEU A 287 5.96 17.00 -15.90
CA LEU A 287 5.13 15.86 -15.53
C LEU A 287 4.93 15.00 -16.78
N LEU A 288 5.32 13.73 -16.70
CA LEU A 288 5.20 12.79 -17.80
C LEU A 288 4.26 11.66 -17.42
N GLU A 289 3.22 11.46 -18.23
CA GLU A 289 2.21 10.43 -18.02
C GLU A 289 1.90 9.72 -19.34
N PHE A 290 1.53 8.45 -19.24
CA PHE A 290 0.90 7.76 -20.36
C PHE A 290 -0.55 8.21 -20.50
N THR A 291 -0.93 8.50 -21.74
CA THR A 291 -2.34 8.52 -22.15
C THR A 291 -2.97 7.14 -21.99
N GLU A 292 -4.29 7.08 -21.90
CA GLU A 292 -5.02 5.79 -21.85
C GLU A 292 -4.76 4.92 -23.08
N GLU A 293 -4.59 5.56 -24.25
CA GLU A 293 -4.24 4.88 -25.51
C GLU A 293 -2.83 4.27 -25.49
N GLU A 294 -1.88 4.92 -24.82
CA GLU A 294 -0.54 4.37 -24.59
C GLU A 294 -0.60 3.21 -23.58
N LYS A 295 -1.27 3.39 -22.43
CA LYS A 295 -1.43 2.35 -21.41
C LYS A 295 -2.02 1.06 -21.98
N ALA A 296 -2.97 1.17 -22.91
CA ALA A 296 -3.61 0.01 -23.56
C ALA A 296 -2.65 -0.82 -24.42
N LYS A 297 -1.52 -0.26 -24.87
CA LYS A 297 -0.53 -0.94 -25.72
C LYS A 297 0.61 -1.58 -24.92
N TYR A 298 0.74 -1.24 -23.65
CA TYR A 298 1.79 -1.76 -22.78
C TYR A 298 1.29 -2.95 -21.93
N PRO A 299 2.13 -3.98 -21.70
CA PRO A 299 3.55 -4.06 -22.09
C PRO A 299 3.82 -4.63 -23.49
N GLU A 300 2.81 -5.11 -24.23
CA GLU A 300 2.95 -5.85 -25.50
C GLU A 300 3.80 -5.09 -26.54
N LYS A 301 3.59 -3.78 -26.67
CA LYS A 301 4.36 -2.89 -27.55
C LYS A 301 5.87 -3.01 -27.35
N ILE A 302 6.35 -3.29 -26.14
CA ILE A 302 7.79 -3.38 -25.87
C ILE A 302 8.38 -4.65 -26.50
N PHE A 303 7.69 -5.77 -26.39
CA PHE A 303 8.15 -7.05 -26.96
C PHE A 303 8.16 -7.01 -28.49
N GLU A 304 7.18 -6.34 -29.10
CA GLU A 304 7.14 -6.14 -30.56
C GLU A 304 8.35 -5.32 -31.08
N ILE A 305 8.85 -4.38 -30.28
CA ILE A 305 10.02 -3.58 -30.65
C ILE A 305 11.31 -4.41 -30.56
N GLU A 306 11.45 -5.24 -29.53
CA GLU A 306 12.62 -6.11 -29.34
C GLU A 306 12.74 -7.18 -30.45
N ASP A 307 11.63 -7.81 -30.84
CA ASP A 307 11.61 -8.81 -31.93
C ASP A 307 11.95 -8.20 -33.30
N ASN A 308 11.52 -6.95 -33.55
CA ASN A 308 11.85 -6.22 -34.78
C ASN A 308 13.31 -5.73 -34.83
N ALA A 309 13.96 -5.56 -33.67
CA ALA A 309 15.38 -5.20 -33.58
C ALA A 309 16.30 -6.41 -33.78
N LEU A 310 15.90 -7.61 -33.36
CA LEU A 310 16.65 -8.87 -33.55
C LEU A 310 16.56 -9.44 -34.97
N SER A 311 15.62 -8.96 -35.77
CA SER A 311 15.37 -9.38 -37.16
C SER A 311 16.01 -8.46 -38.22
N ARG A 312 16.81 -7.46 -37.79
CA ARG A 312 17.59 -6.55 -38.64
C ARG A 312 19.08 -6.70 -38.37
#